data_AF-A0A0L6TYV3-F1
#
_entry.id   AF-A0A0L6TYV3-F1
#
_cell.length_a   1.000
_cell.length_b   1.000
_cell.length_c   1.000
_cell.angle_alpha   90.00
_cell.angle_beta   90.00
_cell.angle_gamma   90.00
#
_symmetry.space_group_name_H-M   'P 1'
#
loop_
_entity.id
_entity.type
_entity.pdbx_description
1 polymer ?
#
loop_
_entity_poly.entity_id
_entity_poly.type
_entity_poly.pdbx_seq_one_letter_code
_entity_poly.pdbx_strand_id
1 'polypeptide(L)' 'MRVLFEKRMDCIQKVAEYKFNKNEKIFDQSREQSVIEKNLKLLEKQEYKSAYHDFLQVLMDSSKDYQKDWIASQKADSHE' A
#
# COMPACT_ATOMS: atom_id res chain seq x y z
N MET A 1 -15.88 0.77 -6.55
CA MET A 1 -14.78 1.45 -5.82
C MET A 1 -14.67 0.97 -4.37
N ARG A 2 -15.69 1.18 -3.51
CA ARG A 2 -15.66 0.73 -2.09
C ARG A 2 -15.19 -0.72 -1.87
N VAL A 3 -15.82 -1.68 -2.54
CA VAL A 3 -15.51 -3.12 -2.35
C VAL A 3 -14.07 -3.49 -2.73
N LEU A 4 -13.51 -2.86 -3.78
CA LEU A 4 -12.13 -3.10 -4.19
C LEU A 4 -11.13 -2.46 -3.23
N PHE A 5 -11.51 -1.31 -2.65
CA PHE A 5 -10.72 -0.62 -1.65
C PHE A 5 -10.66 -1.42 -0.34
N GLU A 6 -11.79 -1.95 0.15
CA GLU A 6 -11.83 -2.81 1.35
C GLU A 6 -10.94 -4.05 1.18
N LYS A 7 -11.09 -4.77 0.06
CA LYS A 7 -10.22 -5.92 -0.26
C LYS A 7 -8.74 -5.56 -0.30
N ARG A 8 -8.40 -4.35 -0.73
CA ARG A 8 -7.03 -3.86 -0.72
C ARG A 8 -6.55 -3.62 0.70
N MET A 9 -7.36 -2.98 1.55
CA MET A 9 -7.02 -2.74 2.96
C MET A 9 -6.81 -4.03 3.74
N ASP A 10 -7.66 -5.05 3.52
CA ASP A 10 -7.46 -6.38 4.10
C ASP A 10 -6.09 -6.99 3.70
N CYS A 11 -5.70 -6.81 2.44
CA CYS A 11 -4.40 -7.28 1.95
C CYS A 11 -3.24 -6.49 2.57
N ILE A 12 -3.38 -5.16 2.69
CA ILE A 12 -2.38 -4.29 3.31
C ILE A 12 -2.16 -4.66 4.78
N GLN A 13 -3.24 -4.94 5.52
CA GLN A 13 -3.14 -5.37 6.90
C GLN A 13 -2.33 -6.68 7.03
N LYS A 14 -2.63 -7.68 6.20
CA LYS A 14 -1.84 -8.95 6.18
C LYS A 14 -0.38 -8.71 5.84
N VAL A 15 -0.08 -7.76 4.95
CA VAL A 15 1.30 -7.35 4.64
C VAL A 15 1.95 -6.67 5.85
N ALA A 16 1.21 -5.85 6.60
CA ALA A 16 1.68 -5.23 7.83
C ALA A 16 2.02 -6.28 8.90
N GLU A 17 1.11 -7.22 9.14
CA GLU A 17 1.30 -8.37 10.05
C GLU A 17 2.54 -9.18 9.69
N TYR A 18 2.68 -9.54 8.41
CA TYR A 18 3.84 -10.27 7.92
C TYR A 18 5.16 -9.51 8.16
N LYS A 19 5.20 -8.21 7.84
CA LYS A 19 6.40 -7.38 8.02
C LYS A 19 6.73 -7.16 9.50
N PHE A 20 5.72 -6.98 10.34
CA PHE A 20 5.87 -6.83 11.79
C PHE A 20 6.52 -8.07 12.40
N ASN A 21 6.01 -9.26 12.06
CA ASN A 21 6.54 -10.53 12.56
C ASN A 21 7.98 -10.82 12.09
N LYS A 22 8.38 -10.31 10.91
CA LYS A 22 9.72 -10.50 10.33
C LYS A 22 10.70 -9.36 10.59
N ASN A 23 10.29 -8.28 11.24
CA ASN A 23 11.10 -7.08 11.43
C ASN A 23 11.59 -6.44 10.10
N GLU A 24 10.84 -6.61 9.02
CA GLU A 24 11.17 -6.05 7.70
C GLU A 24 10.70 -4.58 7.57
N LYS A 25 11.36 -3.81 6.72
CA LYS A 25 11.01 -2.39 6.51
C LYS A 25 9.62 -2.26 5.87
N ILE A 26 8.84 -1.31 6.40
CA ILE A 26 7.49 -0.99 5.89
C ILE A 26 7.55 -0.45 4.46
N PHE A 27 8.58 0.35 4.14
CA PHE A 27 8.73 1.01 2.87
C PHE A 27 9.66 0.24 1.93
N ASP A 28 9.15 -0.09 0.74
CA ASP A 28 9.92 -0.62 -0.37
C ASP A 28 9.61 0.19 -1.63
N GLN A 29 10.44 1.21 -1.87
CA GLN A 29 10.32 2.11 -3.00
C GLN A 29 10.39 1.36 -4.35
N SER A 30 11.23 0.33 -4.44
CA SER A 30 11.43 -0.43 -5.67
C SER A 30 10.15 -1.21 -6.05
N ARG A 31 9.48 -1.78 -5.04
CA ARG A 31 8.21 -2.47 -5.22
C ARG A 31 7.09 -1.50 -5.61
N GLU A 32 6.98 -0.36 -4.94
CA GLU A 32 5.94 0.65 -5.23
C GLU A 32 6.05 1.13 -6.68
N GLN A 33 7.27 1.47 -7.11
CA GLN A 33 7.56 1.89 -8.49
C GLN A 33 7.18 0.79 -9.50
N SER A 34 7.53 -0.47 -9.23
CA SER A 34 7.17 -1.59 -10.10
C SER A 34 5.65 -1.78 -10.24
N VAL A 35 4.89 -1.57 -9.16
CA VAL A 35 3.42 -1.68 -9.19
C VAL A 35 2.82 -0.55 -10.02
N ILE A 36 3.30 0.69 -9.84
CA ILE A 36 2.84 1.84 -10.63
C ILE A 36 3.12 1.60 -12.11
N GLU A 37 4.36 1.25 -12.48
CA GLU A 37 4.74 1.01 -13.86
C GLU A 37 3.94 -0.12 -14.53
N LYS A 38 3.71 -1.24 -13.82
CA LYS A 38 2.89 -2.34 -14.34
C LYS A 38 1.47 -1.89 -14.61
N ASN A 39 0.85 -1.14 -13.69
CA ASN A 39 -0.51 -0.66 -13.87
C ASN A 39 -0.62 0.39 -14.99
N LEU A 40 0.38 1.26 -15.15
CA LEU A 40 0.44 2.20 -16.26
C LEU A 40 0.62 1.52 -17.63
N LYS A 41 1.35 0.41 -17.69
CA LYS A 41 1.51 -0.40 -18.91
C LYS A 41 0.21 -1.11 -19.31
N LEU A 42 -0.59 -1.51 -18.33
CA LEU A 42 -1.90 -2.15 -18.56
C LEU A 42 -3.02 -1.14 -18.85
N LEU A 43 -2.76 0.16 -18.71
CA LEU A 43 -3.74 1.20 -19.00
C LEU A 43 -3.95 1.30 -20.52
N GLU A 44 -5.15 1.00 -20.99
CA GLU A 44 -5.47 1.07 -22.42
C GLU A 44 -5.56 2.54 -22.92
N LYS A 45 -6.19 3.40 -22.13
CA LYS A 45 -6.38 4.82 -22.45
C LYS A 45 -5.24 5.67 -21.90
N GLN A 46 -4.23 5.88 -22.73
CA GLN A 46 -3.03 6.65 -22.37
C GLN A 46 -3.33 8.13 -22.05
N GLU A 47 -4.46 8.67 -22.50
CA GLU A 47 -4.94 10.02 -22.12
C GLU A 47 -5.14 10.18 -20.59
N TYR A 48 -5.43 9.10 -19.88
CA TYR A 48 -5.62 9.13 -18.42
C TYR A 48 -4.36 8.82 -17.63
N LYS A 49 -3.22 8.62 -18.31
CA LYS A 49 -1.99 8.13 -17.68
C LYS A 49 -1.52 9.02 -16.52
N SER A 50 -1.56 10.35 -16.69
CA SER A 50 -1.16 11.28 -15.63
C SER A 50 -2.07 11.17 -14.41
N ALA A 51 -3.39 11.29 -14.61
CA ALA A 51 -4.35 11.21 -13.51
C ALA A 51 -4.32 9.84 -12.81
N TYR A 52 -4.10 8.76 -13.57
CA TYR A 52 -4.02 7.41 -13.01
C TYR A 52 -2.72 7.18 -12.23
N HIS A 53 -1.59 7.74 -12.69
CA HIS A 53 -0.34 7.73 -11.93
C HIS A 53 -0.53 8.39 -10.57
N ASP A 54 -1.12 9.59 -10.54
CA ASP A 54 -1.31 10.34 -9.29
C ASP A 54 -2.26 9.62 -8.34
N PHE A 55 -3.33 9.01 -8.87
CA PHE A 55 -4.21 8.15 -8.09
C PHE A 55 -3.48 6.96 -7.47
N LEU A 56 -2.63 6.27 -8.24
CA LEU A 56 -1.85 5.15 -7.73
C LEU A 56 -0.87 5.60 -6.65
N GLN A 57 -0.24 6.76 -6.81
CA GLN A 57 0.68 7.32 -5.82
C GLN A 57 -0.04 7.59 -4.49
N VAL A 58 -1.16 8.32 -4.52
CA VAL A 58 -1.98 8.56 -3.32
C VAL A 58 -2.45 7.26 -2.68
N LEU A 59 -2.80 6.27 -3.49
CA LEU A 59 -3.20 4.95 -3.00
C LEU A 59 -2.05 4.23 -2.28
N MET A 60 -0.82 4.31 -2.79
CA MET A 60 0.36 3.74 -2.11
C MET A 60 0.67 4.49 -0.82
N ASP A 61 0.56 5.82 -0.82
CA ASP A 61 0.80 6.64 0.37
C ASP A 61 -0.19 6.31 1.49
N SER A 62 -1.49 6.26 1.18
CA SER A 62 -2.52 5.81 2.13
C SER A 62 -2.26 4.38 2.65
N SER A 63 -1.76 3.49 1.80
CA SER A 63 -1.41 2.12 2.20
C SER A 63 -0.24 2.08 3.19
N LYS A 64 0.73 2.99 3.07
CA LYS A 64 1.89 3.10 3.98
C LYS A 64 1.47 3.64 5.33
N ASP A 65 0.64 4.68 5.34
CA ASP A 65 0.22 5.30 6.60
C ASP A 65 -0.62 4.35 7.43
N TYR A 66 -1.55 3.61 6.82
CA TYR A 66 -2.27 2.53 7.51
C TYR A 66 -1.34 1.46 8.09
N GLN A 67 -0.30 1.03 7.35
CA GLN A 67 0.68 0.07 7.86
C GLN A 67 1.46 0.61 9.07
N LYS A 68 1.85 1.89 9.04
CA LYS A 68 2.56 2.53 10.16
C LYS A 68 1.67 2.60 11.39
N ASP A 69 0.43 3.05 11.23
CA ASP A 69 -0.52 3.21 12.34
C ASP A 69 -0.87 1.86 12.97
N TRP A 70 -1.09 0.83 12.14
CA TRP A 70 -1.31 -0.53 12.62
C TRP A 70 -0.11 -1.07 13.39
N ILE A 71 1.12 -0.94 12.85
CA ILE A 71 2.35 -1.38 13.53
C ILE A 71 2.58 -0.60 14.84
N ALA A 72 2.32 0.71 14.85
CA ALA A 72 2.45 1.53 16.05
C ALA A 72 1.48 1.07 17.15
N SER A 73 0.24 0.75 16.79
CA SER A 73 -0.76 0.21 17.71
C SER A 73 -0.34 -1.14 18.29
N GLN A 74 0.16 -2.07 17.46
CA GLN A 74 0.65 -3.37 17.93
C GLN A 74 1.86 -3.27 18.88
N LYS A 75 2.73 -2.27 18.69
CA LYS A 75 3.85 -2.00 19.61
C LYS A 75 3.40 -1.43 20.95
N ALA A 76 2.32 -0.64 20.98
CA ALA A 76 1.74 -0.13 22.21
C ALA A 76 1.13 -1.28 23.04
N ASP A 77 0.41 -2.19 22.38
CA ASP A 77 -0.25 -3.34 23.02
C ASP A 77 0.73 -4.42 23.53
N SER A 78 1.97 -4.44 23.04
CA SER A 78 3.02 -5.39 23.49
C SER A 78 3.89 -4.86 24.64
N HIS A 79 3.57 -3.68 25.18
CA HIS A 79 4.19 -3.09 26.37
C HIS A 79 3.25 -2.95 27.58
N GLU A 80 2.06 -3.55 27.54
CA GLU A 80 1.22 -3.87 28.71
C GLU A 80 1.38 -5.35 29.11
#